data_AF-S3E8D2-F1
#
_entry.id   AF-S3E8D2-F1
#
_cell.length_a   1.000
_cell.length_b   1.000
_cell.length_c   1.000
_cell.angle_alpha   90.00
_cell.angle_beta   90.00
_cell.angle_gamma   90.00
#
_symmetry.space_group_name_H-M   'P 1'
#
loop_
_entity.id
_entity.type
_entity.pdbx_description
1 polymer ?
#
loop_
_entity_poly.entity_id
_entity_poly.type
_entity_poly.pdbx_seq_one_letter_code
_entity_poly.pdbx_strand_id
1 'polypeptide(L)'
;MPRIPGTSFLYSRLPTTFASDMENGFSSSAFDLSGNVASGDSRAGLDDASKREIQKIMRNRRVNFDEARRIYTEGRFAKNNIGPDGLPRDPKFVSFS
;
A
#
# COMPACT_ATOMS: atom_id res chain seq x y z
N MET A 1 -22.72 2.53 -31.05
CA MET A 1 -22.39 1.63 -29.93
C MET A 1 -23.19 2.07 -28.70
N PRO A 2 -24.17 1.30 -28.21
CA PRO A 2 -24.96 1.70 -27.05
C PRO A 2 -24.14 1.52 -25.76
N ARG A 3 -24.09 2.55 -24.91
CA ARG A 3 -23.45 2.49 -23.58
C ARG A 3 -24.35 1.71 -22.63
N ILE A 4 -23.85 0.59 -22.11
CA ILE A 4 -24.53 -0.16 -21.06
C ILE A 4 -24.43 0.63 -19.74
N PRO A 5 -25.55 1.03 -19.12
CA PRO A 5 -25.54 1.72 -17.83
C PRO A 5 -25.11 0.75 -16.72
N GLY A 6 -24.16 1.16 -15.88
CA GLY A 6 -23.75 0.39 -14.68
C GLY A 6 -22.29 -0.09 -14.63
N THR A 7 -21.49 0.12 -15.67
CA THR A 7 -20.08 -0.34 -15.72
C THR A 7 -19.06 0.70 -15.23
N SER A 8 -19.49 1.93 -14.92
CA SER A 8 -18.60 3.04 -14.55
C SER A 8 -17.99 2.95 -13.14
N PHE A 9 -18.36 1.95 -12.34
CA PHE A 9 -17.94 1.81 -10.94
C PHE A 9 -16.98 0.64 -10.67
N LEU A 10 -16.63 -0.15 -11.69
CA LEU A 10 -15.80 -1.34 -11.46
C LEU A 10 -14.30 -1.02 -11.36
N TYR A 11 -13.87 0.17 -11.80
CA TYR A 11 -12.48 0.62 -11.70
C TYR A 11 -12.42 2.14 -11.46
N SER A 12 -12.10 2.54 -10.22
CA SER A 12 -11.61 3.88 -9.93
C SER A 12 -10.12 3.97 -10.29
N ARG A 13 -9.69 5.11 -10.84
CA ARG A 13 -8.25 5.40 -10.98
C ARG A 13 -7.62 5.46 -9.59
N LEU A 14 -6.37 5.00 -9.47
CA LEU A 14 -5.70 5.08 -8.19
C LEU A 14 -5.41 6.53 -7.81
N PRO A 15 -5.54 6.85 -6.52
CA PRO A 15 -5.17 8.15 -5.98
C PRO A 15 -3.70 8.45 -6.27
N THR A 16 -3.42 9.66 -6.76
CA THR A 16 -2.06 10.18 -6.99
C THR A 16 -1.65 11.24 -5.97
N THR A 17 -2.51 11.53 -4.99
CA THR A 17 -2.30 12.57 -3.98
C THR A 17 -2.55 12.00 -2.59
N PHE A 18 -1.87 12.57 -1.58
CA PHE A 18 -2.05 12.18 -0.17
C PHE A 18 -3.50 12.32 0.31
N ALA A 19 -4.22 13.36 -0.14
CA ALA A 19 -5.61 13.56 0.22
C ALA A 19 -6.49 12.40 -0.26
N SER A 20 -6.29 11.98 -1.51
CA SER A 20 -7.05 10.88 -2.08
C SER A 20 -6.61 9.53 -1.49
N ASP A 21 -5.33 9.37 -1.12
CA ASP A 21 -4.87 8.20 -0.38
C ASP A 21 -5.58 8.06 0.98
N MET A 22 -5.71 9.16 1.71
CA MET A 22 -6.43 9.22 2.98
C MET A 22 -7.92 8.86 2.80
N GLU A 23 -8.59 9.44 1.80
CA GLU A 23 -9.99 9.12 1.47
C GLU A 23 -10.21 7.65 1.10
N ASN A 24 -9.21 7.02 0.48
CA ASN A 24 -9.26 5.61 0.08
C ASN A 24 -8.80 4.65 1.19
N GLY A 25 -8.55 5.15 2.40
CA GLY A 25 -8.21 4.32 3.57
C GLY A 25 -6.76 3.85 3.61
N PHE A 26 -5.84 4.55 2.96
CA PHE A 26 -4.38 4.31 3.05
C PHE A 26 -3.70 5.13 4.17
N SER A 27 -4.46 5.53 5.19
CA SER A 27 -3.96 6.25 6.36
C SER A 27 -4.38 5.52 7.64
N SER A 28 -3.51 5.54 8.65
CA SER A 28 -3.75 4.95 9.96
C SER A 28 -3.10 5.78 11.06
N SER A 29 -3.26 5.41 12.33
CA SER A 29 -2.57 6.10 13.43
C SER A 29 -1.04 5.94 13.37
N ALA A 30 -0.55 4.80 12.85
CA ALA A 30 0.88 4.55 12.65
C ALA A 30 1.41 5.05 11.30
N PHE A 31 0.52 5.56 10.44
CA PHE A 31 0.83 6.05 9.11
C PHE A 31 -0.14 7.18 8.75
N ASP A 32 0.05 8.33 9.40
CA ASP A 32 -0.83 9.49 9.25
C ASP A 32 -0.41 10.37 8.06
N LEU A 33 -1.33 10.56 7.11
CA LEU A 33 -1.12 11.42 5.93
C LEU A 33 -1.60 12.86 6.13
N SER A 34 -2.24 13.18 7.27
CA SER A 34 -2.83 14.51 7.53
C SER A 34 -1.82 15.65 7.39
N GLY A 35 -0.60 15.45 7.91
CA GLY A 35 0.49 16.42 7.83
C GLY A 35 0.97 16.66 6.40
N ASN A 36 1.01 15.62 5.56
CA ASN A 36 1.37 15.76 4.14
C ASN A 36 0.33 16.58 3.39
N VAL A 37 -0.96 16.31 3.64
CA VAL A 37 -2.07 17.06 3.04
C VAL A 37 -2.02 18.52 3.47
N ALA A 38 -1.86 18.79 4.78
CA ALA A 38 -1.81 20.14 5.31
C ALA A 38 -0.61 20.95 4.79
N SER A 39 0.52 20.28 4.55
CA SER A 39 1.73 20.92 4.03
C SER A 39 1.72 21.13 2.50
N GLY A 40 0.68 20.68 1.80
CA GLY A 40 0.63 20.72 0.33
C GLY A 40 1.76 19.90 -0.32
N ASP A 41 2.14 18.78 0.30
CA ASP A 41 3.25 17.94 -0.16
C ASP A 41 2.97 17.40 -1.58
N SER A 42 3.87 17.72 -2.52
CA SER A 42 3.74 17.39 -3.94
C SER A 42 4.22 15.99 -4.31
N ARG A 43 4.75 15.21 -3.35
CA ARG A 43 5.17 13.84 -3.61
C ARG A 43 3.96 12.95 -3.87
N ALA A 44 4.13 11.93 -4.70
CA ALA A 44 3.04 11.00 -5.07
C ALA A 44 2.63 10.02 -3.95
N GLY A 45 3.42 9.93 -2.87
CA GLY A 45 3.18 9.01 -1.77
C GLY A 45 3.52 7.56 -2.13
N LEU A 46 2.62 6.62 -1.82
CA LEU A 46 2.78 5.21 -2.16
C LEU A 46 2.72 5.01 -3.70
N ASP A 47 3.39 3.99 -4.22
CA ASP A 47 3.33 3.69 -5.66
C ASP A 47 2.00 3.01 -6.06
N ASP A 48 1.56 3.24 -7.29
CA ASP A 48 0.27 2.72 -7.78
C ASP A 48 0.18 1.20 -7.78
N ALA A 49 1.30 0.47 -7.91
CA ALA A 49 1.29 -0.98 -7.93
C ALA A 49 1.11 -1.54 -6.52
N SER A 50 1.81 -0.99 -5.52
CA SER A 50 1.63 -1.37 -4.13
C SER A 50 0.25 -1.02 -3.61
N LYS A 51 -0.30 0.16 -3.95
CA LYS A 51 -1.68 0.55 -3.60
C LYS A 51 -2.71 -0.46 -4.07
N ARG A 52 -2.62 -0.93 -5.33
CA ARG A 52 -3.54 -1.96 -5.88
C ARG A 52 -3.47 -3.26 -5.09
N GLU A 53 -2.26 -3.73 -4.79
CA GLU A 53 -2.05 -4.98 -4.07
C GLU A 53 -2.49 -4.88 -2.60
N ILE A 54 -2.20 -3.76 -1.94
CA ILE A 54 -2.65 -3.51 -0.56
C ILE A 54 -4.18 -3.50 -0.51
N GLN A 55 -4.87 -2.78 -1.40
CA GLN A 55 -6.33 -2.81 -1.46
C GLN A 55 -6.89 -4.22 -1.72
N LYS A 56 -6.23 -4.99 -2.59
CA LYS A 56 -6.61 -6.38 -2.84
C LYS A 56 -6.46 -7.24 -1.58
N ILE A 57 -5.38 -7.07 -0.82
CA ILE A 57 -5.17 -7.76 0.46
C ILE A 57 -6.24 -7.36 1.47
N MET A 58 -6.53 -6.06 1.62
CA MET A 58 -7.58 -5.55 2.52
C MET A 58 -8.93 -6.22 2.21
N ARG A 59 -9.34 -6.23 0.93
CA ARG A 59 -10.61 -6.84 0.50
C ARG A 59 -10.65 -8.35 0.71
N ASN A 60 -9.58 -9.05 0.30
CA ASN A 60 -9.57 -10.52 0.30
C ASN A 60 -9.42 -11.10 1.72
N ARG A 61 -8.63 -10.46 2.58
CA ARG A 61 -8.34 -10.94 3.94
C ARG A 61 -9.16 -10.23 5.01
N ARG A 62 -9.95 -9.22 4.64
CA ARG A 62 -10.78 -8.41 5.55
C ARG A 62 -9.97 -7.80 6.70
N VAL A 63 -8.80 -7.27 6.37
CA VAL A 63 -7.86 -6.63 7.31
C VAL A 63 -7.78 -5.13 7.06
N ASN A 64 -7.35 -4.38 8.07
CA ASN A 64 -7.13 -2.94 7.96
C ASN A 64 -5.87 -2.62 7.12
N PHE A 65 -5.64 -1.33 6.88
CA PHE A 65 -4.52 -0.86 6.08
C PHE A 65 -3.15 -1.28 6.61
N ASP A 66 -2.91 -1.14 7.91
CA ASP A 66 -1.61 -1.47 8.49
C ASP A 66 -1.27 -2.95 8.32
N GLU A 67 -2.23 -3.82 8.59
CA GLU A 67 -2.05 -5.26 8.44
C GLU A 67 -1.91 -5.67 6.97
N ALA A 68 -2.68 -5.06 6.07
CA ALA A 68 -2.51 -5.28 4.63
C ALA A 68 -1.14 -4.83 4.13
N ARG A 69 -0.64 -3.69 4.61
CA ARG A 69 0.69 -3.16 4.30
C ARG A 69 1.78 -4.07 4.85
N ARG A 70 1.65 -4.59 6.08
CA ARG A 70 2.58 -5.58 6.65
C ARG A 70 2.67 -6.83 5.78
N ILE A 71 1.52 -7.43 5.46
CA ILE A 71 1.42 -8.61 4.59
C ILE A 71 2.06 -8.36 3.22
N TYR A 72 1.77 -7.21 2.61
CA TYR A 72 2.36 -6.84 1.31
C TYR A 72 3.89 -6.79 1.39
N THR A 73 4.41 -6.09 2.39
CA THR A 73 5.85 -5.90 2.60
C THR A 73 6.55 -7.23 2.90
N GLU A 74 6.01 -8.07 3.80
CA GLU A 74 6.54 -9.41 4.07
C GLU A 74 6.54 -10.29 2.81
N GLY A 75 5.50 -10.18 1.99
CA GLY A 75 5.44 -10.86 0.70
C GLY A 75 6.51 -10.37 -0.28
N ARG A 76 6.84 -9.07 -0.26
CA ARG A 76 7.96 -8.51 -1.05
C ARG A 76 9.31 -8.98 -0.49
N PHE A 77 9.48 -9.05 0.82
CA PHE A 77 10.70 -9.58 1.44
C PHE A 77 10.95 -11.03 1.04
N ALA A 78 9.94 -11.88 1.18
CA ALA A 78 10.04 -13.29 0.82
C ALA A 78 10.44 -13.48 -0.66
N LYS A 79 9.88 -12.67 -1.57
CA LYS A 79 10.25 -12.69 -3.00
C LYS A 79 11.70 -12.29 -3.28
N ASN A 80 12.34 -11.57 -2.37
CA ASN A 80 13.71 -11.06 -2.52
C ASN A 80 14.70 -11.75 -1.55
N ASN A 81 14.37 -12.93 -1.01
CA ASN A 81 15.19 -13.66 -0.03
C ASN A 81 15.48 -12.86 1.26
N ILE A 82 14.51 -12.07 1.71
CA ILE A 82 14.54 -11.34 2.98
C ILE A 82 13.51 -11.99 3.93
N GLY A 83 13.87 -12.12 5.20
CA GLY A 83 13.00 -12.61 6.26
C GLY A 83 11.91 -11.61 6.63
N PRO A 84 10.86 -12.07 7.35
CA PRO A 84 9.79 -11.18 7.82
C PRO A 84 10.29 -10.15 8.86
N ASP A 85 11.44 -10.42 9.48
CA ASP A 85 12.21 -9.52 10.35
C ASP A 85 12.98 -8.42 9.58
N GLY A 86 12.96 -8.46 8.25
CA GLY A 86 13.69 -7.52 7.40
C GLY A 86 15.16 -7.88 7.18
N LEU A 87 15.63 -9.00 7.70
CA LEU A 87 17.03 -9.44 7.52
C LEU A 87 17.19 -10.31 6.27
N PRO A 88 18.29 -10.17 5.51
CA PRO A 88 18.61 -11.10 4.42
C PRO A 88 18.69 -12.55 4.93
N ARG A 89 18.16 -13.50 4.15
CA ARG A 89 18.27 -14.94 4.43
C ARG A 89 19.59 -15.55 3.93
N ASP A 90 20.55 -14.71 3.56
CA ASP A 90 21.87 -15.17 3.11
C ASP A 90 22.61 -15.81 4.29
N PRO A 91 23.09 -17.06 4.19
CA PRO A 91 23.87 -17.72 5.24
C PRO A 91 25.15 -16.97 5.64
N LYS A 92 25.64 -16.08 4.77
CA LYS A 92 26.83 -15.25 5.00
C LYS A 92 26.48 -13.83 5.43
N PHE A 93 25.21 -13.53 5.68
CA PHE A 93 24.81 -12.23 6.19
C PHE A 93 25.39 -12.02 7.59
N VAL A 94 26.08 -10.89 7.78
CA VAL A 94 26.63 -10.45 9.06
C VAL A 94 26.01 -9.10 9.39
N SER A 95 25.49 -8.95 10.60
CA SER A 95 24.96 -7.70 11.13
C SER A 95 25.61 -7.36 12.47
N PHE A 96 25.68 -6.07 12.78
CA PHE A 96 26.19 -5.56 14.05
C PHE A 96 25.07 -4.73 14.67
N SER A 97 24.46 -5.24 15.74
CA SER A 97 23.35 -4.59 16.47
C SER A 97 23.79 -4.27 17.89
#